data_AF-A0AA38ZTB3-F1
#
_entry.id   AF-A0AA38ZTB3-F1
#
_cell.length_a   1.000
_cell.length_b   1.000
_cell.length_c   1.000
_cell.angle_alpha   90.00
_cell.angle_beta   90.00
_cell.angle_gamma   90.00
#
_symmetry.space_group_name_H-M   'P 1'
#
loop_
_entity.id
_entity.type
_entity.pdbx_description
1 polymer ?
#
loop_
_entity_poly.entity_id
_entity_poly.type
_entity_poly.pdbx_seq_one_letter_code
_entity_poly.pdbx_strand_id
1 'polypeptide(L)'
;MLVAMDLNASPLPEEDEETFERHIEEYTAPEEHVETAVEISRREREERRRRLKRERPDDRSVNGPSVHDRPFQARNHRSYDRNKLPPGWLDCPAFGQEINFIIPSKVPLGESFNDLVAPGKRYSSRQVIHQQRVLGRKLGLVIDLTNTTRYYPSSDWEREGIKHIKIACKGRDSVPDNAAVNSFVYEVSQFLSRQKQTKKYILVHCTHGHNRTGYMIVHYLMRSQSMSVTQAIKIFADARPPGIYKHDYIDGLYAFYHERKPELVICPPTPEWKRSSDLDLNGEAMPDDDDDGVSAAPGHEKHEVDVVMTNDDKIGDDIPPEQQKALQQFCYQSLKLPVGGHRGPSQFPGSHPVSLNRDNLQLLRQRYYYATWKADGTRYMMLITVDGCYLIDRTFTFRRVQMRFPCKITNDGFVEKTHHFTLLDGEMIIDTMPDSQKQERRYLIYDLMAVNQVSVIERPFYERWKMLEKEVIEPRNYERQNVYQSRNPYYRYDLEPFRV
;
A
#
# COMPACT_ATOMS: atom_id res chain seq x y z
N MET A 1 -0.65 -63.80 -53.62
CA MET A 1 0.10 -64.96 -54.18
C MET A 1 1.01 -64.41 -55.26
N LEU A 2 2.33 -64.59 -55.28
CA LEU A 2 3.22 -65.46 -54.48
C LEU A 2 4.41 -64.67 -53.89
N VAL A 3 5.18 -65.33 -53.03
CA VAL A 3 6.34 -64.81 -52.27
C VAL A 3 7.64 -65.40 -52.86
N ALA A 4 8.77 -64.68 -52.73
CA ALA A 4 10.10 -65.27 -52.62
C ALA A 4 11.01 -64.37 -51.76
N MET A 5 11.91 -64.98 -50.97
CA MET A 5 12.87 -64.34 -50.04
C MET A 5 14.29 -64.84 -50.31
N ASP A 6 15.31 -64.04 -49.99
CA ASP A 6 16.62 -64.39 -49.35
C ASP A 6 17.31 -63.04 -48.97
N LEU A 7 18.19 -62.83 -47.98
CA LEU A 7 18.95 -63.60 -46.97
C LEU A 7 20.46 -63.80 -47.23
N ASN A 8 21.26 -63.20 -46.32
CA ASN A 8 22.65 -63.55 -45.91
C ASN A 8 23.79 -63.31 -46.94
N ALA A 9 25.04 -62.91 -46.60
CA ALA A 9 25.73 -62.66 -45.31
C ALA A 9 26.92 -61.64 -45.46
N SER A 10 27.53 -61.20 -44.35
CA SER A 10 28.78 -60.36 -44.26
C SER A 10 30.04 -61.22 -43.97
N PRO A 11 31.30 -60.68 -44.01
CA PRO A 11 31.95 -60.12 -42.79
C PRO A 11 33.06 -59.02 -43.01
N LEU A 12 33.69 -58.57 -41.89
CA LEU A 12 34.86 -57.64 -41.73
C LEU A 12 36.23 -58.40 -41.74
N PRO A 13 37.43 -57.75 -41.85
CA PRO A 13 38.23 -57.09 -40.76
C PRO A 13 38.86 -55.69 -41.16
N GLU A 14 39.17 -54.70 -40.31
CA GLU A 14 40.20 -54.45 -39.23
C GLU A 14 41.59 -53.88 -39.67
N GLU A 15 41.96 -52.71 -39.08
CA GLU A 15 43.29 -52.19 -38.63
C GLU A 15 44.48 -52.03 -39.65
N ASP A 16 45.45 -51.07 -39.57
CA ASP A 16 45.77 -49.95 -38.65
C ASP A 16 46.77 -48.91 -39.31
N GLU A 17 47.29 -47.95 -38.51
CA GLU A 17 48.50 -47.07 -38.69
C GLU A 17 48.38 -45.58 -39.14
N GLU A 18 49.26 -44.75 -38.54
CA GLU A 18 49.29 -43.28 -38.55
C GLU A 18 50.14 -42.62 -39.66
N THR A 19 49.86 -41.37 -40.05
CA THR A 19 50.91 -40.42 -40.49
C THR A 19 50.49 -38.95 -40.28
N PHE A 20 51.47 -38.09 -39.96
CA PHE A 20 51.31 -36.67 -39.62
C PHE A 20 51.59 -35.71 -40.81
N GLU A 21 51.11 -34.46 -40.69
CA GLU A 21 51.42 -33.25 -41.49
C GLU A 21 50.97 -33.12 -42.97
N ARG A 22 50.11 -32.13 -43.26
CA ARG A 22 50.55 -30.78 -43.69
C ARG A 22 49.41 -29.75 -43.74
N HIS A 23 49.73 -28.50 -43.42
CA HIS A 23 48.84 -27.33 -43.50
C HIS A 23 48.37 -27.00 -44.93
N ILE A 24 47.09 -26.63 -45.05
CA ILE A 24 46.60 -25.61 -45.98
C ILE A 24 45.65 -24.69 -45.18
N GLU A 25 45.84 -23.36 -45.31
CA GLU A 25 45.07 -22.34 -44.61
C GLU A 25 43.82 -21.95 -45.42
N GLU A 26 42.64 -21.96 -44.79
CA GLU A 26 41.43 -21.32 -45.33
C GLU A 26 41.18 -19.99 -44.61
N TYR A 27 41.36 -18.88 -45.34
CA TYR A 27 41.14 -17.52 -44.84
C TYR A 27 39.63 -17.21 -44.75
N THR A 28 39.08 -17.22 -43.55
CA THR A 28 37.75 -16.63 -43.27
C THR A 28 37.89 -15.13 -43.01
N ALA A 29 37.10 -14.30 -43.69
CA ALA A 29 37.10 -12.86 -43.47
C ALA A 29 36.51 -12.50 -42.08
N PRO A 30 37.01 -11.46 -41.39
CA PRO A 30 36.45 -11.06 -40.09
C PRO A 30 35.08 -10.40 -40.26
N GLU A 31 34.11 -10.78 -39.45
CA GLU A 31 32.86 -10.04 -39.31
C GLU A 31 33.11 -8.68 -38.62
N GLU A 32 32.58 -7.58 -39.18
CA GLU A 32 32.65 -6.27 -38.53
C GLU A 32 31.73 -6.23 -37.31
N HIS A 33 32.31 -6.37 -36.12
CA HIS A 33 31.57 -6.23 -34.86
C HIS A 33 31.31 -4.74 -34.55
N VAL A 34 30.11 -4.28 -34.88
CA VAL A 34 29.65 -2.91 -34.60
C VAL A 34 29.29 -2.78 -33.11
N GLU A 35 30.23 -2.30 -32.29
CA GLU A 35 29.97 -2.00 -30.87
C GLU A 35 28.93 -0.88 -30.71
N THR A 36 27.98 -1.08 -29.79
CA THR A 36 26.99 -0.04 -29.47
C THR A 36 27.61 1.08 -28.63
N ALA A 37 27.02 2.29 -28.68
CA ALA A 37 27.45 3.42 -27.86
C ALA A 37 27.46 3.12 -26.34
N VAL A 38 26.61 2.19 -25.89
CA VAL A 38 26.55 1.72 -24.50
C VAL A 38 27.76 0.85 -24.15
N GLU A 39 28.19 -0.02 -25.05
CA GLU A 39 29.39 -0.86 -24.88
C GLU A 39 30.67 -0.03 -24.93
N ILE A 40 30.75 0.92 -25.86
CA ILE A 40 31.85 1.90 -25.93
C ILE A 40 31.97 2.68 -24.61
N SER A 41 30.85 3.21 -24.10
CA SER A 41 30.82 3.91 -22.81
C SER A 41 31.23 3.02 -21.64
N ARG A 42 30.80 1.76 -21.62
CA ARG A 42 31.14 0.79 -20.57
C ARG A 42 32.63 0.42 -20.61
N ARG A 43 33.17 0.18 -21.80
CA ARG A 43 34.61 -0.09 -22.02
C ARG A 43 35.46 1.09 -21.56
N GLU A 44 35.14 2.31 -21.99
CA GLU A 44 35.85 3.52 -21.55
C GLU A 44 35.82 3.69 -20.02
N ARG A 45 34.68 3.39 -19.37
CA ARG A 45 34.55 3.47 -17.91
C ARG A 45 35.43 2.45 -17.19
N GLU A 46 35.57 1.24 -17.73
CA GLU A 46 36.49 0.23 -17.19
C GLU A 46 37.96 0.56 -17.47
N GLU A 47 38.27 1.11 -18.64
CA GLU A 47 39.63 1.47 -19.01
C GLU A 47 40.17 2.63 -18.16
N ARG A 48 39.33 3.65 -17.88
CA ARG A 48 39.65 4.73 -16.93
C ARG A 48 39.88 4.17 -15.50
N ARG A 49 39.06 3.21 -15.04
CA ARG A 49 39.29 2.51 -13.74
C ARG A 49 40.59 1.71 -13.72
N ARG A 50 41.01 1.12 -14.85
CA ARG A 50 42.29 0.40 -14.97
C ARG A 50 43.50 1.36 -15.01
N ARG A 51 43.41 2.52 -15.67
CA ARG A 51 44.46 3.55 -15.65
C ARG A 51 44.68 4.09 -14.23
N LEU A 52 43.62 4.48 -13.53
CA LEU A 52 43.70 4.96 -12.14
C LEU A 52 44.26 3.93 -11.15
N LYS A 53 44.14 2.62 -11.43
CA LYS A 53 44.80 1.55 -10.67
C LYS A 53 46.28 1.37 -11.00
N ARG A 54 46.76 1.83 -12.16
CA ARG A 54 48.19 1.82 -12.54
C ARG A 54 48.92 3.09 -12.06
N GLU A 55 48.20 4.20 -11.90
CA GLU A 55 48.76 5.51 -11.53
C GLU A 55 48.92 5.75 -10.01
N ARG A 56 48.64 4.73 -9.17
CA ARG A 56 48.96 4.75 -7.73
C ARG A 56 49.82 3.56 -7.30
N PRO A 57 51.13 3.57 -7.62
CA PRO A 57 52.09 2.69 -6.95
C PRO A 57 52.41 3.22 -5.55
N ASP A 58 52.28 2.34 -4.56
CA ASP A 58 52.79 2.35 -3.18
C ASP A 58 52.91 3.67 -2.38
N ASP A 59 52.26 3.66 -1.20
CA ASP A 59 52.90 4.15 0.02
C ASP A 59 53.03 2.96 1.00
N ARG A 60 54.25 2.45 1.17
CA ARG A 60 54.51 1.19 1.91
C ARG A 60 55.94 1.09 2.46
N SER A 61 56.09 1.22 3.77
CA SER A 61 57.21 0.71 4.63
C SER A 61 56.90 1.06 6.10
N VAL A 62 57.29 0.30 7.15
CA VAL A 62 58.37 -0.69 7.34
C VAL A 62 57.87 -1.96 8.10
N ASN A 63 58.58 -3.08 7.95
CA ASN A 63 58.41 -4.41 8.59
C ASN A 63 58.41 -4.40 10.15
N GLY A 64 57.95 -5.40 10.92
CA GLY A 64 57.43 -6.78 10.74
C GLY A 64 57.20 -7.41 12.16
N PRO A 65 57.11 -8.74 12.42
CA PRO A 65 56.90 -9.91 11.56
C PRO A 65 55.54 -10.65 11.82
N SER A 66 55.27 -11.72 11.06
CA SER A 66 53.99 -12.48 11.02
C SER A 66 53.80 -13.53 12.13
N VAL A 67 52.58 -13.62 12.71
CA VAL A 67 51.90 -14.90 13.08
C VAL A 67 50.36 -14.76 13.02
N HIS A 68 49.72 -15.66 12.25
CA HIS A 68 48.29 -16.07 12.23
C HIS A 68 47.15 -15.07 11.93
N ASP A 69 46.62 -15.20 10.70
CA ASP A 69 45.32 -14.67 10.28
C ASP A 69 44.13 -15.30 11.01
N ARG A 70 43.26 -14.44 11.57
CA ARG A 70 41.82 -14.68 11.66
C ARG A 70 41.11 -13.43 11.15
N PRO A 71 40.17 -13.53 10.19
CA PRO A 71 39.51 -12.35 9.64
C PRO A 71 38.54 -11.75 10.66
N PHE A 72 39.00 -10.73 11.38
CA PHE A 72 38.11 -9.86 12.14
C PHE A 72 37.20 -9.11 11.15
N GLN A 73 35.93 -9.49 11.14
CA GLN A 73 34.90 -8.69 10.47
C GLN A 73 34.81 -7.33 11.16
N ALA A 74 35.40 -6.30 10.55
CA ALA A 74 35.23 -4.92 10.95
C ALA A 74 33.75 -4.51 10.77
N ARG A 75 32.93 -4.75 11.80
CA ARG A 75 31.60 -4.18 11.91
C ARG A 75 31.75 -2.67 12.01
N ASN A 76 31.66 -1.99 10.87
CA ASN A 76 31.47 -0.55 10.79
C ASN A 76 30.10 -0.18 11.39
N HIS A 77 30.01 -0.14 12.71
CA HIS A 77 28.97 0.58 13.42
C HIS A 77 29.17 2.07 13.15
N ARG A 78 28.54 2.57 12.08
CA ARG A 78 28.27 4.01 11.93
C ARG A 78 27.50 4.44 13.18
N SER A 79 28.12 5.26 14.03
CA SER A 79 27.40 5.89 15.13
C SER A 79 26.35 6.83 14.53
N TYR A 80 25.08 6.57 14.83
CA TYR A 80 24.03 7.53 14.53
C TYR A 80 24.23 8.74 15.43
N ASP A 81 24.76 9.82 14.87
CA ASP A 81 24.83 11.11 15.56
C ASP A 81 23.40 11.58 15.85
N ARG A 82 23.02 11.50 17.13
CA ARG A 82 21.67 11.83 17.60
C ARG A 82 21.26 13.26 17.24
N ASN A 83 22.22 14.17 17.03
CA ASN A 83 21.98 15.59 16.85
C ASN A 83 22.13 16.07 15.39
N LYS A 84 22.59 15.24 14.43
CA LYS A 84 22.70 15.64 13.03
C LYS A 84 21.36 16.13 12.47
N LEU A 85 21.31 17.32 11.85
CA LEU A 85 20.09 17.82 11.20
C LEU A 85 19.67 16.93 10.01
N PRO A 86 18.36 16.76 9.74
CA PRO A 86 17.92 16.04 8.55
C PRO A 86 18.34 16.80 7.27
N PRO A 87 18.88 16.13 6.23
CA PRO A 87 19.27 16.78 4.99
C PRO A 87 18.13 17.58 4.35
N GLY A 88 18.42 18.82 3.93
CA GLY A 88 17.44 19.74 3.36
C GLY A 88 16.40 20.33 4.34
N TRP A 89 16.48 20.04 5.64
CA TRP A 89 15.47 20.51 6.60
C TRP A 89 15.46 22.04 6.78
N LEU A 90 16.62 22.70 6.73
CA LEU A 90 16.75 24.14 7.03
C LEU A 90 15.91 25.00 6.06
N ASP A 91 16.03 24.74 4.77
CA ASP A 91 15.37 25.53 3.71
C ASP A 91 14.04 24.93 3.23
N CYS A 92 13.69 23.73 3.71
CA CYS A 92 12.34 23.21 3.59
C CYS A 92 11.31 24.18 4.23
N PRO A 93 10.25 24.62 3.52
CA PRO A 93 9.22 25.48 4.08
C PRO A 93 8.54 24.87 5.31
N ALA A 94 8.22 25.68 6.32
CA ALA A 94 7.74 25.21 7.62
C ALA A 94 6.44 24.37 7.54
N PHE A 95 5.38 24.92 6.94
CA PHE A 95 4.06 24.29 6.79
C PHE A 95 3.38 24.74 5.49
N GLY A 96 2.30 24.05 5.10
CA GLY A 96 1.40 24.41 4.01
C GLY A 96 0.06 25.01 4.50
N GLN A 97 -0.82 25.35 3.58
CA GLN A 97 -2.20 25.74 3.91
C GLN A 97 -3.00 24.56 4.46
N GLU A 98 -4.13 24.84 5.13
CA GLU A 98 -4.97 23.76 5.63
C GLU A 98 -5.73 23.04 4.52
N ILE A 99 -5.92 21.74 4.73
CA ILE A 99 -6.78 20.88 3.94
C ILE A 99 -7.75 20.25 4.92
N ASN A 100 -9.02 20.70 4.95
CA ASN A 100 -10.04 20.16 5.86
C ASN A 100 -9.57 20.07 7.34
N PHE A 101 -9.03 21.18 7.86
CA PHE A 101 -8.43 21.32 9.21
C PHE A 101 -7.12 20.56 9.43
N ILE A 102 -6.56 19.89 8.42
CA ILE A 102 -5.23 19.27 8.45
C ILE A 102 -4.19 20.25 7.93
N ILE A 103 -3.10 20.45 8.68
CA ILE A 103 -1.99 21.33 8.33
C ILE A 103 -0.76 20.44 8.04
N PRO A 104 -0.32 20.33 6.78
CA PRO A 104 0.90 19.61 6.44
C PRO A 104 2.12 20.43 6.85
N SER A 105 3.05 19.81 7.59
CA SER A 105 4.21 20.47 8.18
C SER A 105 5.48 19.64 8.00
N LYS A 106 6.65 20.29 7.95
CA LYS A 106 7.92 19.61 8.25
C LYS A 106 8.00 19.26 9.74
N VAL A 107 8.92 18.38 10.13
CA VAL A 107 9.12 18.05 11.54
C VAL A 107 9.63 19.27 12.31
N PRO A 108 9.04 19.62 13.47
CA PRO A 108 9.67 20.59 14.35
C PRO A 108 10.89 19.98 15.05
N LEU A 109 11.85 20.82 15.42
CA LEU A 109 13.05 20.39 16.15
C LEU A 109 13.05 20.98 17.56
N GLY A 110 13.29 20.12 18.54
CA GLY A 110 13.39 20.47 19.95
C GLY A 110 14.69 21.20 20.30
N GLU A 111 14.81 21.59 21.56
CA GLU A 111 15.90 22.46 22.04
C GLU A 111 17.30 21.86 21.86
N SER A 112 17.43 20.53 21.73
CA SER A 112 18.69 19.82 21.43
C SER A 112 19.31 20.14 20.06
N PHE A 113 18.58 20.80 19.16
CA PHE A 113 19.07 21.24 17.85
C PHE A 113 19.35 22.76 17.81
N ASN A 114 19.18 23.49 18.92
CA ASN A 114 19.30 24.95 18.95
C ASN A 114 20.69 25.46 18.52
N ASP A 115 21.77 24.73 18.82
CA ASP A 115 23.14 25.11 18.47
C ASP A 115 23.46 24.89 16.99
N LEU A 116 22.66 24.07 16.30
CA LEU A 116 22.79 23.75 14.88
C LEU A 116 21.84 24.60 14.00
N VAL A 117 20.87 25.29 14.61
CA VAL A 117 19.85 26.07 13.90
C VAL A 117 19.86 27.52 14.39
N ALA A 118 20.29 28.43 13.51
CA ALA A 118 20.31 29.87 13.77
C ALA A 118 18.93 30.38 14.26
N PRO A 119 18.85 31.30 15.25
CA PRO A 119 17.61 31.66 15.92
C PRO A 119 16.41 31.99 15.00
N GLY A 120 16.63 32.72 13.91
CA GLY A 120 15.58 33.07 12.94
C GLY A 120 15.10 31.93 12.02
N LYS A 121 15.79 30.78 12.01
CA LYS A 121 15.44 29.57 11.23
C LYS A 121 14.89 28.44 12.12
N ARG A 122 14.81 28.62 13.44
CA ARG A 122 14.29 27.63 14.39
C ARG A 122 12.80 27.38 14.16
N TYR A 123 12.39 26.12 14.33
CA TYR A 123 11.00 25.66 14.18
C TYR A 123 10.70 24.59 15.24
N SER A 124 10.59 25.02 16.49
CA SER A 124 10.23 24.18 17.65
C SER A 124 8.72 24.10 17.85
N SER A 125 8.24 23.12 18.62
CA SER A 125 6.80 22.94 18.93
C SER A 125 6.13 24.22 19.43
N ARG A 126 6.81 25.00 20.29
CA ARG A 126 6.33 26.33 20.75
C ARG A 126 6.14 27.31 19.58
N GLN A 127 7.09 27.37 18.65
CA GLN A 127 7.01 28.23 17.47
C GLN A 127 5.90 27.77 16.51
N VAL A 128 5.71 26.46 16.31
CA VAL A 128 4.59 25.92 15.52
C VAL A 128 3.25 26.38 16.12
N ILE A 129 3.05 26.17 17.42
CA ILE A 129 1.82 26.52 18.13
C ILE A 129 1.55 28.02 18.04
N HIS A 130 2.59 28.86 18.21
CA HIS A 130 2.46 30.31 18.07
C HIS A 130 2.10 30.72 16.64
N GLN A 131 2.83 30.24 15.63
CA GLN A 131 2.59 30.57 14.22
C GLN A 131 1.19 30.17 13.76
N GLN A 132 0.72 28.95 14.09
CA GLN A 132 -0.64 28.54 13.73
C GLN A 132 -1.70 29.33 14.51
N ARG A 133 -1.46 29.68 15.78
CA ARG A 133 -2.37 30.52 16.57
C ARG A 133 -2.50 31.94 16.00
N VAL A 134 -1.42 32.52 15.48
CA VAL A 134 -1.43 33.83 14.77
C VAL A 134 -2.28 33.76 13.49
N LEU A 135 -2.28 32.62 12.79
CA LEU A 135 -3.16 32.36 11.64
C LEU A 135 -4.60 31.97 12.03
N GLY A 136 -5.00 32.11 13.30
CA GLY A 136 -6.32 31.70 13.82
C GLY A 136 -6.51 30.19 13.97
N ARG A 137 -5.50 29.37 13.65
CA ARG A 137 -5.57 27.91 13.65
C ARG A 137 -5.17 27.32 15.02
N LYS A 138 -6.15 27.05 15.87
CA LYS A 138 -5.91 26.39 17.17
C LYS A 138 -5.68 24.89 16.99
N LEU A 139 -4.45 24.42 17.20
CA LEU A 139 -4.11 22.99 17.17
C LEU A 139 -4.81 22.20 18.29
N GLY A 140 -5.09 20.93 18.04
CA GLY A 140 -5.57 19.98 19.05
C GLY A 140 -5.10 18.53 18.88
N LEU A 141 -4.50 18.20 17.74
CA LEU A 141 -3.86 16.93 17.46
C LEU A 141 -2.58 17.16 16.65
N VAL A 142 -1.53 16.39 16.95
CA VAL A 142 -0.36 16.21 16.10
C VAL A 142 -0.25 14.73 15.72
N ILE A 143 -0.08 14.45 14.42
CA ILE A 143 0.24 13.13 13.90
C ILE A 143 1.65 13.15 13.33
N ASP A 144 2.53 12.38 13.97
CA ASP A 144 3.94 12.22 13.65
C ASP A 144 4.17 10.94 12.84
N LEU A 145 4.56 11.10 11.57
CA LEU A 145 4.82 10.04 10.59
C LEU A 145 6.30 9.64 10.50
N THR A 146 7.16 10.19 11.36
CA THR A 146 8.61 9.88 11.37
C THR A 146 8.87 8.52 12.02
N ASN A 147 9.96 7.85 11.64
CA ASN A 147 10.38 6.57 12.20
C ASN A 147 11.38 6.73 13.37
N THR A 148 11.39 7.89 14.03
CA THR A 148 12.33 8.22 15.11
C THR A 148 11.68 9.11 16.16
N THR A 149 12.19 9.10 17.39
CA THR A 149 11.76 10.00 18.49
C THR A 149 12.81 11.07 18.81
N ARG A 150 13.89 11.19 18.01
CA ARG A 150 15.02 12.07 18.31
C ARG A 150 14.74 13.57 18.14
N TYR A 151 13.73 13.93 17.34
CA TYR A 151 13.51 15.33 16.94
C TYR A 151 12.90 16.20 18.03
N TYR A 152 11.93 15.68 18.78
CA TYR A 152 11.28 16.36 19.92
C TYR A 152 10.55 15.33 20.82
N PRO A 153 10.33 15.59 22.12
CA PRO A 153 9.51 14.76 23.00
C PRO A 153 8.01 15.05 22.83
N SER A 154 7.15 14.03 22.85
CA SER A 154 5.68 14.19 22.71
C SER A 154 5.07 15.12 23.77
N SER A 155 5.67 15.15 24.97
CA SER A 155 5.27 16.00 26.08
C SER A 155 5.32 17.51 25.80
N ASP A 156 6.05 17.95 24.76
CA ASP A 156 6.01 19.35 24.30
C ASP A 156 4.64 19.77 23.74
N TRP A 157 3.84 18.81 23.27
CA TRP A 157 2.48 19.03 22.78
C TRP A 157 1.43 18.78 23.87
N GLU A 158 1.63 17.72 24.65
CA GLU A 158 0.69 17.29 25.69
C GLU A 158 0.52 18.37 26.77
N ARG A 159 1.61 19.07 27.17
CA ARG A 159 1.57 20.20 28.11
C ARG A 159 0.72 21.38 27.62
N GLU A 160 0.56 21.53 26.31
CA GLU A 160 -0.27 22.57 25.68
C GLU A 160 -1.72 22.09 25.40
N GLY A 161 -2.09 20.89 25.87
CA GLY A 161 -3.42 20.31 25.68
C GLY A 161 -3.69 19.84 24.25
N ILE A 162 -2.64 19.42 23.54
CA ILE A 162 -2.67 18.92 22.16
C ILE A 162 -2.35 17.41 22.20
N LYS A 163 -3.25 16.54 21.69
CA LYS A 163 -2.99 15.09 21.60
C LYS A 163 -1.79 14.86 20.66
N HIS A 164 -0.84 14.04 21.04
CA HIS A 164 0.23 13.55 20.15
C HIS A 164 -0.05 12.10 19.78
N ILE A 165 0.18 11.74 18.51
CA ILE A 165 0.08 10.37 18.00
C ILE A 165 1.26 10.13 17.08
N LYS A 166 1.94 8.99 17.26
CA LYS A 166 2.99 8.53 16.35
C LYS A 166 2.49 7.37 15.51
N ILE A 167 2.52 7.53 14.19
CA ILE A 167 2.26 6.47 13.20
C ILE A 167 3.56 6.23 12.45
N ALA A 168 4.44 5.41 13.04
CA ALA A 168 5.78 5.17 12.53
C ALA A 168 5.74 4.43 11.17
N CYS A 169 5.93 5.18 10.08
CA CYS A 169 6.03 4.62 8.74
C CYS A 169 7.42 4.01 8.52
N LYS A 170 7.48 2.73 8.11
CA LYS A 170 8.73 1.98 7.86
C LYS A 170 9.60 2.63 6.77
N GLY A 171 10.90 2.36 6.82
CA GLY A 171 11.94 3.03 6.02
C GLY A 171 12.11 2.54 4.58
N ARG A 172 12.80 3.38 3.79
CA ARG A 172 13.23 3.23 2.37
C ARG A 172 12.15 2.98 1.32
N ASP A 173 12.12 3.88 0.33
CA ASP A 173 11.59 3.74 -1.05
C ASP A 173 10.31 2.93 -1.21
N SER A 174 9.43 3.10 -0.23
CA SER A 174 8.13 2.47 -0.14
C SER A 174 7.14 3.45 0.44
N VAL A 175 5.90 3.33 -0.02
CA VAL A 175 4.75 4.04 0.53
C VAL A 175 4.39 3.52 1.92
N PRO A 176 3.77 4.33 2.79
CA PRO A 176 3.21 3.85 4.05
C PRO A 176 2.31 2.63 3.87
N ASP A 177 2.47 1.62 4.74
CA ASP A 177 1.64 0.41 4.66
C ASP A 177 0.16 0.68 4.95
N ASN A 178 -0.72 -0.17 4.42
CA ASN A 178 -2.17 0.04 4.51
C ASN A 178 -2.69 0.09 5.95
N ALA A 179 -2.03 -0.58 6.89
CA ALA A 179 -2.38 -0.53 8.31
C ALA A 179 -2.07 0.84 8.93
N ALA A 180 -0.92 1.45 8.58
CA ALA A 180 -0.59 2.83 8.93
C ALA A 180 -1.57 3.83 8.30
N VAL A 181 -1.95 3.63 7.04
CA VAL A 181 -2.98 4.44 6.35
C VAL A 181 -4.35 4.33 7.03
N ASN A 182 -4.81 3.11 7.35
CA ASN A 182 -6.07 2.88 8.04
C ASN A 182 -6.07 3.55 9.43
N SER A 183 -4.95 3.48 10.16
CA SER A 183 -4.75 4.16 11.44
C SER A 183 -4.82 5.69 11.32
N PHE A 184 -4.17 6.26 10.30
CA PHE A 184 -4.21 7.70 10.03
C PHE A 184 -5.63 8.19 9.74
N VAL A 185 -6.31 7.53 8.79
CA VAL A 185 -7.67 7.91 8.36
C VAL A 185 -8.66 7.80 9.52
N TYR A 186 -8.52 6.78 10.36
CA TYR A 186 -9.35 6.61 11.55
C TYR A 186 -9.13 7.73 12.58
N GLU A 187 -7.88 8.02 12.97
CA GLU A 187 -7.58 9.05 13.98
C GLU A 187 -8.00 10.46 13.51
N VAL A 188 -7.78 10.80 12.23
CA VAL A 188 -8.28 12.06 11.64
C VAL A 188 -9.81 12.11 11.71
N SER A 189 -10.51 11.06 11.26
CA SER A 189 -11.97 11.02 11.23
C SER A 189 -12.60 11.05 12.63
N GLN A 190 -12.01 10.33 13.60
CA GLN A 190 -12.44 10.37 15.01
C GLN A 190 -12.18 11.74 15.65
N PHE A 191 -11.02 12.34 15.41
CA PHE A 191 -10.70 13.65 15.96
C PHE A 191 -11.64 14.74 15.43
N LEU A 192 -11.97 14.73 14.14
CA LEU A 192 -12.87 15.72 13.51
C LEU A 192 -14.34 15.51 13.88
N SER A 193 -14.82 14.26 13.91
CA SER A 193 -16.23 13.96 14.25
C SER A 193 -16.58 14.23 15.73
N ARG A 194 -15.60 14.14 16.64
CA ARG A 194 -15.80 14.42 18.07
C ARG A 194 -15.80 15.92 18.43
N GLN A 195 -15.55 16.84 17.48
CA GLN A 195 -15.50 18.28 17.75
C GLN A 195 -16.90 18.90 17.82
N LYS A 196 -17.25 19.52 18.95
CA LYS A 196 -18.62 20.03 19.21
C LYS A 196 -18.85 21.52 18.93
N GLN A 197 -17.83 22.37 19.10
CA GLN A 197 -17.99 23.84 19.12
C GLN A 197 -16.90 24.53 18.29
N THR A 198 -15.75 24.83 18.88
CA THR A 198 -14.61 25.42 18.16
C THR A 198 -13.84 24.33 17.44
N LYS A 199 -13.75 24.40 16.11
CA LYS A 199 -12.96 23.42 15.36
C LYS A 199 -11.47 23.58 15.67
N LYS A 200 -10.80 22.48 16.02
CA LYS A 200 -9.36 22.40 16.25
C LYS A 200 -8.68 21.75 15.06
N TYR A 201 -7.48 22.22 14.75
CA TYR A 201 -6.67 21.76 13.64
C TYR A 201 -5.77 20.58 14.02
N ILE A 202 -5.43 19.77 13.01
CA ILE A 202 -4.50 18.63 13.08
C ILE A 202 -3.20 19.07 12.41
N LEU A 203 -2.06 18.98 13.10
CA LEU A 203 -0.75 19.08 12.46
C LEU A 203 -0.31 17.69 11.99
N VAL A 204 0.05 17.52 10.72
CA VAL A 204 0.57 16.25 10.20
C VAL A 204 1.95 16.47 9.63
N HIS A 205 2.95 15.72 10.10
CA HIS A 205 4.31 15.83 9.60
C HIS A 205 4.99 14.47 9.43
N CYS A 206 5.79 14.35 8.37
CA CYS A 206 6.96 13.47 8.35
C CYS A 206 8.21 14.34 8.59
N THR A 207 9.39 13.97 8.08
CA THR A 207 10.61 14.78 8.18
C THR A 207 10.44 16.14 7.47
N HIS A 208 10.01 16.14 6.21
CA HIS A 208 9.87 17.37 5.39
C HIS A 208 8.43 17.79 5.10
N GLY A 209 7.43 16.96 5.43
CA GLY A 209 6.02 17.32 5.25
C GLY A 209 5.50 17.27 3.81
N HIS A 210 6.06 16.38 2.97
CA HIS A 210 5.70 16.26 1.55
C HIS A 210 5.21 14.85 1.21
N ASN A 211 6.09 13.88 0.91
CA ASN A 211 5.67 12.57 0.37
C ASN A 211 4.76 11.75 1.32
N ARG A 212 5.26 11.29 2.48
CA ARG A 212 4.44 10.54 3.46
C ARG A 212 3.23 11.33 3.98
N THR A 213 3.40 12.63 4.23
CA THR A 213 2.31 13.52 4.67
C THR A 213 1.22 13.63 3.60
N GLY A 214 1.59 13.85 2.36
CA GLY A 214 0.67 13.94 1.22
C GLY A 214 -0.05 12.64 0.96
N TYR A 215 0.65 11.51 0.97
CA TYR A 215 0.05 10.18 0.79
C TYR A 215 -1.04 9.89 1.81
N MET A 216 -0.76 10.13 3.09
CA MET A 216 -1.73 10.00 4.18
C MET A 216 -2.94 10.93 4.00
N ILE A 217 -2.69 12.20 3.66
CA ILE A 217 -3.76 13.20 3.45
C ILE A 217 -4.62 12.86 2.22
N VAL A 218 -4.02 12.42 1.11
CA VAL A 218 -4.75 12.00 -0.09
C VAL A 218 -5.63 10.79 0.21
N HIS A 219 -5.13 9.78 0.94
CA HIS A 219 -5.95 8.66 1.39
C HIS A 219 -7.14 9.10 2.26
N TYR A 220 -6.96 10.10 3.13
CA TYR A 220 -8.07 10.66 3.90
C TYR A 220 -9.07 11.41 3.01
N LEU A 221 -8.62 12.22 2.06
CA LEU A 221 -9.52 12.92 1.11
C LEU A 221 -10.38 11.92 0.32
N MET A 222 -9.74 10.94 -0.31
CA MET A 222 -10.38 9.87 -1.10
C MET A 222 -11.35 8.98 -0.31
N ARG A 223 -11.28 8.98 1.03
CA ARG A 223 -12.16 8.20 1.93
C ARG A 223 -13.17 9.06 2.70
N SER A 224 -13.15 10.38 2.50
CA SER A 224 -14.05 11.34 3.18
C SER A 224 -14.89 12.17 2.22
N GLN A 225 -14.53 12.23 0.93
CA GLN A 225 -15.17 13.01 -0.12
C GLN A 225 -15.14 12.23 -1.43
N SER A 226 -16.21 12.35 -2.24
CA SER A 226 -16.26 11.80 -3.60
C SER A 226 -15.41 12.67 -4.54
N MET A 227 -14.19 12.21 -4.86
CA MET A 227 -13.25 12.84 -5.79
C MET A 227 -12.30 11.80 -6.39
N SER A 228 -11.59 12.14 -7.47
CA SER A 228 -10.56 11.27 -8.06
C SER A 228 -9.18 11.45 -7.39
N VAL A 229 -8.29 10.46 -7.58
CA VAL A 229 -6.89 10.53 -7.10
C VAL A 229 -6.19 11.78 -7.64
N THR A 230 -6.44 12.15 -8.90
CA THR A 230 -5.88 13.36 -9.51
C THR A 230 -6.32 14.64 -8.78
N GLN A 231 -7.60 14.74 -8.40
CA GLN A 231 -8.13 15.88 -7.67
C GLN A 231 -7.53 15.96 -6.25
N ALA A 232 -7.46 14.82 -5.55
CA ALA A 232 -6.90 14.76 -4.21
C ALA A 232 -5.39 15.10 -4.17
N ILE A 233 -4.61 14.59 -5.13
CA ILE A 233 -3.18 14.95 -5.29
C ILE A 233 -3.05 16.46 -5.57
N LYS A 234 -3.88 17.04 -6.44
CA LYS A 234 -3.86 18.47 -6.72
C LYS A 234 -4.17 19.32 -5.49
N ILE A 235 -5.18 18.96 -4.70
CA ILE A 235 -5.51 19.65 -3.44
C ILE A 235 -4.29 19.68 -2.49
N PHE A 236 -3.55 18.57 -2.39
CA PHE A 236 -2.33 18.53 -1.59
C PHE A 236 -1.20 19.39 -2.19
N ALA A 237 -1.00 19.33 -3.51
CA ALA A 237 0.04 20.11 -4.20
C ALA A 237 -0.19 21.63 -4.11
N ASP A 238 -1.45 22.09 -4.25
CA ASP A 238 -1.82 23.50 -4.14
C ASP A 238 -1.62 24.02 -2.70
N ALA A 239 -1.96 23.20 -1.69
CA ALA A 239 -1.81 23.58 -0.28
C ALA A 239 -0.36 23.46 0.24
N ARG A 240 0.45 22.54 -0.30
CA ARG A 240 1.83 22.27 0.11
C ARG A 240 2.76 22.11 -1.10
N PRO A 241 3.07 23.19 -1.86
CA PRO A 241 3.84 23.08 -3.09
C PRO A 241 5.25 22.49 -2.89
N PRO A 242 5.72 21.61 -3.81
CA PRO A 242 5.04 21.17 -5.04
C PRO A 242 4.10 19.96 -4.85
N GLY A 243 3.87 19.53 -3.60
CA GLY A 243 3.09 18.34 -3.27
C GLY A 243 3.94 17.11 -3.02
N ILE A 244 3.47 15.96 -3.49
CA ILE A 244 4.23 14.70 -3.53
C ILE A 244 5.17 14.78 -4.74
N TYR A 245 6.47 14.54 -4.52
CA TYR A 245 7.52 14.59 -5.56
C TYR A 245 8.27 13.27 -5.75
N LYS A 246 7.88 12.20 -5.04
CA LYS A 246 8.37 10.83 -5.26
C LYS A 246 7.33 10.05 -6.10
N HIS A 247 7.80 9.39 -7.16
CA HIS A 247 6.94 8.80 -8.20
C HIS A 247 6.14 7.60 -7.69
N ASP A 248 6.81 6.70 -6.97
CA ASP A 248 6.25 5.54 -6.26
C ASP A 248 5.07 5.93 -5.33
N TYR A 249 5.12 7.11 -4.72
CA TYR A 249 4.03 7.64 -3.90
C TYR A 249 2.81 8.04 -4.73
N ILE A 250 2.98 8.58 -5.94
CA ILE A 250 1.87 8.90 -6.85
C ILE A 250 1.31 7.62 -7.46
N ASP A 251 2.17 6.73 -7.93
CA ASP A 251 1.77 5.48 -8.58
C ASP A 251 1.08 4.52 -7.60
N GLY A 252 1.55 4.46 -6.35
CA GLY A 252 0.91 3.72 -5.27
C GLY A 252 -0.51 4.21 -4.95
N LEU A 253 -0.81 5.51 -5.12
CA LEU A 253 -2.17 6.04 -4.93
C LEU A 253 -3.11 5.59 -6.07
N TYR A 254 -2.69 5.71 -7.33
CA TYR A 254 -3.49 5.24 -8.47
C TYR A 254 -3.69 3.73 -8.44
N ALA A 255 -2.65 2.96 -8.10
CA ALA A 255 -2.72 1.53 -7.93
C ALA A 255 -3.70 1.14 -6.82
N PHE A 256 -3.59 1.74 -5.63
CA PHE A 256 -4.48 1.45 -4.51
C PHE A 256 -5.95 1.71 -4.85
N TYR A 257 -6.28 2.86 -5.46
CA TYR A 257 -7.67 3.21 -5.78
C TYR A 257 -8.19 2.59 -7.08
N HIS A 258 -7.40 1.73 -7.74
CA HIS A 258 -7.68 1.13 -9.05
C HIS A 258 -7.94 2.14 -10.18
N GLU A 259 -7.58 3.41 -9.98
CA GLU A 259 -7.72 4.45 -11.00
C GLU A 259 -6.63 4.30 -12.06
N ARG A 260 -6.92 4.70 -13.31
CA ARG A 260 -5.89 4.81 -14.35
C ARG A 260 -5.17 6.16 -14.20
N LYS A 261 -3.86 6.14 -13.95
CA LYS A 261 -3.03 7.36 -13.95
C LYS A 261 -3.12 8.06 -15.32
N PRO A 262 -3.59 9.32 -15.41
CA PRO A 262 -3.59 10.07 -16.66
C PRO A 262 -2.16 10.47 -17.06
N GLU A 263 -1.85 10.48 -18.35
CA GLU A 263 -0.54 10.86 -18.90
C GLU A 263 -0.13 12.29 -18.53
N LEU A 264 -1.12 13.19 -18.33
CA LEU A 264 -0.92 14.56 -17.88
C LEU A 264 -0.44 14.68 -16.42
N VAL A 265 -0.48 13.61 -15.63
CA VAL A 265 -0.05 13.62 -14.21
C VAL A 265 1.44 13.36 -14.12
N ILE A 266 2.19 14.44 -14.36
CA ILE A 266 3.64 14.52 -14.23
C ILE A 266 3.99 14.72 -12.75
N CYS A 267 4.90 13.91 -12.23
CA CYS A 267 5.45 14.10 -10.88
C CYS A 267 6.36 15.34 -10.87
N PRO A 268 6.22 16.28 -9.92
CA PRO A 268 7.10 17.45 -9.86
C PRO A 268 8.55 17.04 -9.55
N PRO A 269 9.55 17.79 -10.06
CA PRO A 269 10.95 17.50 -9.79
C PRO A 269 11.28 17.69 -8.30
N THR A 270 12.32 16.98 -7.82
CA THR A 270 12.82 17.11 -6.44
C THR A 270 13.10 18.58 -6.10
N PRO A 271 12.48 19.13 -5.04
CA PRO A 271 12.61 20.54 -4.67
C PRO A 271 14.07 20.96 -4.41
N GLU A 272 14.38 22.22 -4.70
CA GLU A 272 15.76 22.74 -4.59
C GLU A 272 16.33 22.58 -3.18
N TRP A 273 15.54 22.90 -2.16
CA TRP A 273 15.90 22.75 -0.75
C TRP A 273 16.18 21.30 -0.32
N LYS A 274 15.79 20.29 -1.13
CA LYS A 274 16.02 18.87 -0.87
C LYS A 274 17.21 18.29 -1.64
N ARG A 275 17.63 18.93 -2.75
CA ARG A 275 18.75 18.43 -3.56
C ARG A 275 20.01 18.39 -2.70
N SER A 276 20.72 17.26 -2.70
CA SER A 276 22.02 17.14 -2.07
C SER A 276 22.99 18.14 -2.69
N SER A 277 23.67 18.94 -1.87
CA SER A 277 24.87 19.69 -2.28
C SER A 277 26.04 18.76 -2.56
N ASP A 278 26.01 17.58 -1.96
CA ASP A 278 27.06 16.57 -2.07
C ASP A 278 26.78 15.78 -3.34
N LEU A 279 27.50 16.18 -4.39
CA LEU A 279 27.70 15.36 -5.58
C LEU A 279 28.55 14.15 -5.20
N ASP A 280 28.25 13.00 -5.80
CA ASP A 280 29.09 11.82 -5.71
C ASP A 280 30.42 12.04 -6.46
N LEU A 281 31.34 11.07 -6.39
CA LEU A 281 32.64 11.14 -7.08
C LEU A 281 32.53 11.12 -8.62
N ASN A 282 31.33 11.05 -9.19
CA ASN A 282 31.04 11.11 -10.62
C ASN A 282 30.29 12.41 -11.03
N GLY A 283 29.88 13.27 -10.08
CA GLY A 283 29.11 14.48 -10.35
C GLY A 283 27.59 14.30 -10.34
N GLU A 284 27.06 13.16 -9.87
CA GLU A 284 25.63 12.89 -9.72
C GLU A 284 25.16 13.16 -8.29
N ALA A 285 23.88 13.48 -8.09
CA ALA A 285 23.35 13.72 -6.74
C ALA A 285 23.35 12.43 -5.91
N MET A 286 23.97 12.46 -4.72
CA MET A 286 23.98 11.32 -3.79
C MET A 286 22.54 10.84 -3.45
N PRO A 287 22.30 9.52 -3.33
CA PRO A 287 20.99 8.97 -3.00
C PRO A 287 20.51 9.42 -1.60
N ASP A 288 19.18 9.54 -1.45
CA ASP A 288 18.53 10.09 -0.25
C ASP A 288 18.86 9.32 1.05
N ASP A 289 19.69 9.90 1.92
CA ASP A 289 19.85 9.52 3.34
C ASP A 289 18.61 9.99 4.16
N ASP A 290 17.40 9.57 3.74
CA ASP A 290 16.09 10.11 4.18
C ASP A 290 15.55 9.49 5.49
N ASP A 291 16.21 8.50 6.08
CA ASP A 291 15.74 7.83 7.30
C ASP A 291 16.83 7.67 8.37
N ASP A 292 16.53 8.12 9.59
CA ASP A 292 17.30 7.83 10.80
C ASP A 292 16.96 6.44 11.39
N GLY A 293 16.08 5.68 10.72
CA GLY A 293 15.75 4.30 11.00
C GLY A 293 16.76 3.30 10.45
N VAL A 294 16.90 2.16 11.12
CA VAL A 294 17.75 1.05 10.65
C VAL A 294 17.28 0.59 9.28
N SER A 295 18.23 0.47 8.34
CA SER A 295 18.01 -0.13 7.01
C SER A 295 17.22 -1.43 7.11
N ALA A 296 16.00 -1.44 6.57
CA ALA A 296 15.36 -2.70 6.21
C ALA A 296 16.27 -3.42 5.20
N ALA A 297 16.36 -4.74 5.31
CA ALA A 297 16.98 -5.56 4.26
C ALA A 297 16.22 -5.33 2.93
N PRO A 298 16.88 -5.46 1.77
CA PRO A 298 16.19 -5.35 0.48
C PRO A 298 14.97 -6.27 0.48
N GLY A 299 13.78 -5.69 0.30
CA GLY A 299 12.60 -6.49 0.03
C GLY A 299 12.85 -7.23 -1.27
N HIS A 300 12.78 -8.56 -1.23
CA HIS A 300 12.84 -9.35 -2.45
C HIS A 300 11.79 -8.82 -3.42
N GLU A 301 12.22 -8.48 -4.64
CA GLU A 301 11.30 -8.31 -5.74
C GLU A 301 10.43 -9.57 -5.79
N LYS A 302 9.11 -9.39 -5.61
CA LYS A 302 8.18 -10.46 -5.87
C LYS A 302 8.15 -10.66 -7.37
N HIS A 303 8.99 -11.57 -7.87
CA HIS A 303 8.65 -12.29 -9.08
C HIS A 303 7.22 -12.80 -8.91
N GLU A 304 6.38 -12.57 -9.92
CA GLU A 304 5.07 -13.20 -10.05
C GLU A 304 5.27 -14.69 -10.32
N VAL A 305 5.63 -15.42 -9.26
CA VAL A 305 5.29 -16.83 -9.17
C VAL A 305 3.77 -16.86 -9.08
N ASP A 306 3.11 -17.67 -9.91
CA ASP A 306 1.68 -17.96 -9.77
C ASP A 306 1.43 -18.63 -8.41
N VAL A 307 1.21 -17.81 -7.38
CA VAL A 307 0.87 -18.28 -6.05
C VAL A 307 -0.55 -18.80 -6.13
N VAL A 308 -0.68 -20.14 -6.14
CA VAL A 308 -1.95 -20.85 -6.07
C VAL A 308 -2.77 -20.25 -4.94
N MET A 309 -3.92 -19.67 -5.29
CA MET A 309 -4.81 -19.02 -4.34
C MET A 309 -5.43 -20.09 -3.44
N THR A 310 -5.52 -19.80 -2.14
CA THR A 310 -6.20 -20.67 -1.18
C THR A 310 -7.42 -20.00 -0.55
N ASN A 311 -8.36 -20.84 -0.08
CA ASN A 311 -9.54 -20.39 0.67
C ASN A 311 -9.19 -19.89 2.09
N ASP A 312 -7.97 -20.17 2.59
CA ASP A 312 -7.46 -19.73 3.90
C ASP A 312 -6.64 -18.43 3.81
N ASP A 313 -6.40 -17.90 2.61
CA ASP A 313 -5.64 -16.67 2.40
C ASP A 313 -6.34 -15.47 3.08
N LYS A 314 -5.56 -14.65 3.80
CA LYS A 314 -6.07 -13.46 4.49
C LYS A 314 -6.29 -12.31 3.51
N ILE A 315 -7.53 -12.15 3.07
CA ILE A 315 -7.94 -11.07 2.15
C ILE A 315 -8.11 -9.75 2.91
N GLY A 316 -7.44 -8.69 2.45
CA GLY A 316 -7.58 -7.32 2.95
C GLY A 316 -6.66 -6.94 4.12
N ASP A 317 -6.71 -5.66 4.45
CA ASP A 317 -5.80 -4.99 5.39
C ASP A 317 -6.35 -4.98 6.83
N ASP A 318 -5.46 -4.99 7.81
CA ASP A 318 -5.84 -4.82 9.22
C ASP A 318 -6.35 -3.39 9.49
N ILE A 319 -7.27 -3.26 10.46
CA ILE A 319 -7.89 -1.99 10.86
C ILE A 319 -7.62 -1.68 12.35
N PRO A 320 -7.68 -0.40 12.77
CA PRO A 320 -7.50 -0.04 14.18
C PRO A 320 -8.47 -0.77 15.12
N PRO A 321 -8.02 -1.27 16.29
CA PRO A 321 -8.88 -2.01 17.22
C PRO A 321 -10.11 -1.23 17.71
N GLU A 322 -10.02 0.10 17.84
CA GLU A 322 -11.18 0.94 18.17
C GLU A 322 -12.19 1.03 17.02
N GLN A 323 -11.72 1.03 15.76
CA GLN A 323 -12.61 0.95 14.58
C GLN A 323 -13.32 -0.40 14.55
N GLN A 324 -12.59 -1.51 14.72
CA GLN A 324 -13.18 -2.84 14.76
C GLN A 324 -14.26 -2.95 15.84
N LYS A 325 -14.01 -2.48 17.07
CA LYS A 325 -15.02 -2.48 18.15
C LYS A 325 -16.29 -1.70 17.77
N ALA A 326 -16.16 -0.56 17.10
CA ALA A 326 -17.31 0.22 16.64
C ALA A 326 -18.11 -0.50 15.55
N LEU A 327 -17.44 -1.14 14.59
CA LEU A 327 -18.10 -1.91 13.52
C LEU A 327 -18.75 -3.21 14.05
N GLN A 328 -18.11 -3.88 15.02
CA GLN A 328 -18.69 -5.00 15.76
C GLN A 328 -19.97 -4.59 16.49
N GLN A 329 -19.97 -3.43 17.17
CA GLN A 329 -21.15 -2.88 17.85
C GLN A 329 -22.31 -2.59 16.89
N PHE A 330 -22.02 -2.03 15.70
CA PHE A 330 -23.01 -1.85 14.65
C PHE A 330 -23.63 -3.20 14.20
N CYS A 331 -22.81 -4.24 14.04
CA CYS A 331 -23.28 -5.56 13.64
C CYS A 331 -24.18 -6.20 14.71
N TYR A 332 -23.81 -6.12 16.00
CA TYR A 332 -24.66 -6.59 17.10
C TYR A 332 -26.04 -5.89 17.10
N GLN A 333 -26.06 -4.56 16.95
CA GLN A 333 -27.30 -3.78 16.90
C GLN A 333 -28.15 -4.14 15.66
N SER A 334 -27.54 -4.21 14.49
CA SER A 334 -28.24 -4.48 13.22
C SER A 334 -28.83 -5.89 13.15
N LEU A 335 -28.16 -6.87 13.74
CA LEU A 335 -28.64 -8.25 13.82
C LEU A 335 -29.52 -8.52 15.05
N LYS A 336 -29.87 -7.49 15.84
CA LYS A 336 -30.65 -7.58 17.09
C LYS A 336 -30.08 -8.61 18.10
N LEU A 337 -28.76 -8.75 18.13
CA LEU A 337 -28.06 -9.67 19.01
C LEU A 337 -27.85 -9.03 20.40
N PRO A 338 -27.89 -9.81 21.49
CA PRO A 338 -27.65 -9.29 22.84
C PRO A 338 -26.20 -8.81 22.99
N VAL A 339 -26.05 -7.53 23.36
CA VAL A 339 -24.74 -6.92 23.60
C VAL A 339 -24.22 -7.34 24.98
N GLY A 340 -23.18 -8.17 25.03
CA GLY A 340 -22.39 -8.41 26.25
C GLY A 340 -23.04 -9.29 27.32
N GLY A 341 -23.35 -10.56 26.99
CA GLY A 341 -23.68 -11.56 28.01
C GLY A 341 -22.49 -11.80 28.96
N HIS A 342 -22.74 -12.01 30.25
CA HIS A 342 -21.72 -12.17 31.31
C HIS A 342 -20.95 -13.53 31.26
N ARG A 343 -20.70 -14.08 30.06
CA ARG A 343 -20.01 -15.35 29.82
C ARG A 343 -19.12 -15.27 28.58
N GLY A 344 -17.96 -14.64 28.72
CA GLY A 344 -16.90 -14.62 27.71
C GLY A 344 -17.23 -13.83 26.44
N PRO A 345 -16.42 -13.96 25.36
CA PRO A 345 -16.73 -13.41 24.05
C PRO A 345 -17.94 -14.14 23.47
N SER A 346 -19.14 -13.62 23.78
CA SER A 346 -20.41 -14.23 23.40
C SER A 346 -20.56 -14.28 21.88
N GLN A 347 -20.58 -15.51 21.35
CA GLN A 347 -20.60 -15.86 19.93
C GLN A 347 -21.45 -14.89 19.09
N PHE A 348 -20.76 -14.09 18.27
CA PHE A 348 -21.36 -13.64 17.02
C PHE A 348 -21.62 -14.91 16.20
N PRO A 349 -22.88 -15.27 15.88
CA PRO A 349 -23.16 -16.50 15.13
C PRO A 349 -22.45 -16.45 13.77
N GLY A 350 -22.44 -15.26 13.16
CA GLY A 350 -21.55 -14.88 12.07
C GLY A 350 -21.60 -15.79 10.86
N SER A 351 -20.46 -15.90 10.17
CA SER A 351 -20.30 -16.73 8.98
C SER A 351 -20.10 -18.23 9.29
N HIS A 352 -20.58 -18.71 10.44
CA HIS A 352 -20.59 -20.14 10.72
C HIS A 352 -21.76 -20.84 10.01
N PRO A 353 -21.52 -22.00 9.36
CA PRO A 353 -22.61 -22.83 8.87
C PRO A 353 -23.38 -23.45 10.04
N VAL A 354 -24.70 -23.58 9.90
CA VAL A 354 -25.52 -24.38 10.82
C VAL A 354 -25.54 -25.81 10.29
N SER A 355 -24.74 -26.69 10.90
CA SER A 355 -24.64 -28.09 10.50
C SER A 355 -25.98 -28.81 10.62
N LEU A 356 -26.53 -29.32 9.52
CA LEU A 356 -27.77 -30.11 9.53
C LEU A 356 -27.57 -31.42 10.28
N ASN A 357 -28.13 -31.51 11.49
CA ASN A 357 -28.01 -32.64 12.39
C ASN A 357 -29.41 -33.07 12.88
N ARG A 358 -29.50 -34.13 13.71
CA ARG A 358 -30.79 -34.61 14.21
C ARG A 358 -31.52 -33.58 15.09
N ASP A 359 -30.78 -32.75 15.82
CA ASP A 359 -31.31 -31.78 16.78
C ASP A 359 -31.99 -30.59 16.09
N ASN A 360 -31.48 -30.19 14.91
CA ASN A 360 -32.02 -29.06 14.13
C ASN A 360 -32.82 -29.46 12.87
N LEU A 361 -32.96 -30.76 12.58
CA LEU A 361 -33.79 -31.27 11.49
C LEU A 361 -35.23 -30.71 11.52
N GLN A 362 -35.76 -30.45 12.72
CA GLN A 362 -37.10 -29.88 12.91
C GLN A 362 -37.23 -28.47 12.33
N LEU A 363 -36.15 -27.69 12.20
CA LEU A 363 -36.18 -26.36 11.58
C LEU A 363 -36.62 -26.44 10.11
N LEU A 364 -36.19 -27.48 9.38
CA LEU A 364 -36.61 -27.75 7.98
C LEU A 364 -38.13 -27.92 7.82
N ARG A 365 -38.84 -28.24 8.91
CA ARG A 365 -40.31 -28.38 8.93
C ARG A 365 -41.03 -27.11 9.39
N GLN A 366 -40.32 -26.17 10.01
CA GLN A 366 -40.88 -24.96 10.62
C GLN A 366 -40.71 -23.71 9.74
N ARG A 367 -39.82 -23.74 8.76
CA ARG A 367 -39.48 -22.58 7.91
C ARG A 367 -39.44 -23.00 6.44
N TYR A 368 -39.70 -22.04 5.55
CA TYR A 368 -39.41 -22.20 4.13
C TYR A 368 -37.94 -21.91 3.87
N TYR A 369 -37.30 -22.75 3.05
CA TYR A 369 -35.90 -22.65 2.69
C TYR A 369 -35.76 -22.43 1.18
N TYR A 370 -34.79 -21.61 0.81
CA TYR A 370 -34.26 -21.56 -0.54
C TYR A 370 -33.00 -22.44 -0.58
N ALA A 371 -32.81 -23.15 -1.68
CA ALA A 371 -31.66 -24.02 -1.90
C ALA A 371 -30.84 -23.51 -3.09
N THR A 372 -29.53 -23.64 -2.98
CA THR A 372 -28.56 -23.37 -4.05
C THR A 372 -27.56 -24.54 -4.11
N TRP A 373 -26.71 -24.56 -5.13
CA TRP A 373 -25.60 -25.50 -5.23
C TRP A 373 -24.60 -25.29 -4.08
N LYS A 374 -23.91 -26.35 -3.65
CA LYS A 374 -22.87 -26.24 -2.62
C LYS A 374 -21.62 -25.57 -3.23
N ALA A 375 -21.34 -24.34 -2.80
CA ALA A 375 -20.04 -23.73 -2.97
C ALA A 375 -18.96 -24.42 -2.11
N ASP A 376 -17.70 -24.27 -2.52
CA ASP A 376 -16.55 -24.75 -1.77
C ASP A 376 -15.61 -23.58 -1.48
N GLY A 377 -16.07 -22.70 -0.58
CA GLY A 377 -15.41 -21.45 -0.25
C GLY A 377 -15.37 -21.13 1.25
N THR A 378 -14.84 -19.96 1.55
CA THR A 378 -14.82 -19.41 2.91
C THR A 378 -15.93 -18.39 3.06
N ARG A 379 -16.85 -18.63 3.99
CA ARG A 379 -17.98 -17.74 4.28
C ARG A 379 -17.49 -16.47 4.98
N TYR A 380 -17.85 -15.32 4.43
CA TYR A 380 -17.57 -13.98 4.97
C TYR A 380 -18.84 -13.15 4.96
N MET A 381 -19.04 -12.32 5.97
CA MET A 381 -19.96 -11.18 5.83
C MET A 381 -19.18 -9.99 5.26
N MET A 382 -19.84 -9.11 4.50
CA MET A 382 -19.22 -7.89 3.98
C MET A 382 -20.00 -6.66 4.42
N LEU A 383 -19.32 -5.73 5.09
CA LEU A 383 -19.87 -4.45 5.50
C LEU A 383 -19.34 -3.34 4.57
N ILE A 384 -20.24 -2.72 3.83
CA ILE A 384 -19.95 -1.59 2.94
C ILE A 384 -20.23 -0.28 3.67
N THR A 385 -19.29 0.65 3.62
CA THR A 385 -19.35 1.98 4.26
C THR A 385 -18.81 3.07 3.34
N VAL A 386 -18.95 4.33 3.74
CA VAL A 386 -18.45 5.48 2.95
C VAL A 386 -16.91 5.54 2.87
N ASP A 387 -16.20 5.02 3.87
CA ASP A 387 -14.72 5.03 3.93
C ASP A 387 -14.09 3.71 3.42
N GLY A 388 -14.90 2.70 3.09
CA GLY A 388 -14.45 1.47 2.44
C GLY A 388 -15.38 0.26 2.63
N CYS A 389 -14.92 -0.89 2.13
CA CYS A 389 -15.56 -2.19 2.36
C CYS A 389 -14.75 -2.98 3.39
N TYR A 390 -15.44 -3.78 4.21
CA TYR A 390 -14.83 -4.60 5.24
C TYR A 390 -15.33 -6.05 5.15
N LEU A 391 -14.41 -7.00 4.97
CA LEU A 391 -14.70 -8.41 5.16
C LEU A 391 -14.71 -8.75 6.64
N ILE A 392 -15.66 -9.57 7.05
CA ILE A 392 -15.86 -10.05 8.41
C ILE A 392 -15.73 -11.57 8.40
N ASP A 393 -14.68 -12.07 9.06
CA ASP A 393 -14.38 -13.50 9.10
C ASP A 393 -15.15 -14.25 10.21
N ARG A 394 -14.94 -15.58 10.27
CA ARG A 394 -15.55 -16.46 11.29
C ARG A 394 -15.13 -16.11 12.73
N THR A 395 -13.99 -15.44 12.93
CA THR A 395 -13.53 -14.96 14.24
C THR A 395 -14.13 -13.60 14.62
N PHE A 396 -15.00 -13.04 13.77
CA PHE A 396 -15.56 -11.69 13.88
C PHE A 396 -14.48 -10.59 13.83
N THR A 397 -13.39 -10.87 13.13
CA THR A 397 -12.32 -9.91 12.81
C THR A 397 -12.64 -9.20 11.49
N PHE A 398 -12.30 -7.91 11.41
CA PHE A 398 -12.60 -7.06 10.27
C PHE A 398 -11.32 -6.78 9.47
N ARG A 399 -11.36 -7.00 8.16
CA ARG A 399 -10.27 -6.64 7.24
C ARG A 399 -10.79 -5.69 6.16
N ARG A 400 -10.14 -4.55 5.95
CA ARG A 400 -10.54 -3.57 4.92
C ARG A 400 -10.15 -4.08 3.54
N VAL A 401 -11.05 -3.96 2.57
CA VAL A 401 -10.79 -4.22 1.16
C VAL A 401 -11.17 -3.00 0.34
N GLN A 402 -10.36 -2.68 -0.66
CA GLN A 402 -10.67 -1.58 -1.58
C GLN A 402 -11.57 -2.10 -2.69
N MET A 403 -12.85 -1.72 -2.64
CA MET A 403 -13.86 -2.04 -3.64
C MET A 403 -14.87 -0.90 -3.72
N ARG A 404 -15.47 -0.72 -4.90
CA ARG A 404 -16.39 0.39 -5.18
C ARG A 404 -17.83 -0.10 -5.32
N PHE A 405 -18.71 0.28 -4.40
CA PHE A 405 -20.15 -0.04 -4.45
C PHE A 405 -20.98 1.25 -4.56
N PRO A 406 -21.39 1.66 -5.77
CA PRO A 406 -22.27 2.80 -5.95
C PRO A 406 -23.68 2.45 -5.45
N CYS A 407 -24.36 3.40 -4.81
CA CYS A 407 -25.80 3.31 -4.62
C CYS A 407 -26.52 3.52 -5.95
N LYS A 408 -27.78 3.07 -5.99
CA LYS A 408 -28.72 3.35 -7.06
C LYS A 408 -28.83 4.86 -7.35
N ILE A 409 -28.69 5.21 -8.62
CA ILE A 409 -28.88 6.59 -9.09
C ILE A 409 -30.33 7.00 -8.84
N THR A 410 -30.51 8.13 -8.17
CA THR A 410 -31.79 8.79 -7.93
C THR A 410 -31.80 10.11 -8.69
N ASN A 411 -32.97 10.60 -9.12
CA ASN A 411 -33.06 11.76 -10.02
C ASN A 411 -32.55 13.08 -9.41
N ASP A 412 -32.24 13.13 -8.10
CA ASP A 412 -31.72 14.31 -7.38
C ASP A 412 -30.20 14.54 -7.58
N GLY A 413 -29.72 14.39 -8.82
CA GLY A 413 -28.40 14.84 -9.26
C GLY A 413 -27.22 13.86 -9.10
N PHE A 414 -26.14 14.19 -9.81
CA PHE A 414 -24.91 13.40 -9.99
C PHE A 414 -23.99 13.30 -8.74
N VAL A 415 -24.55 13.23 -7.54
CA VAL A 415 -23.74 12.90 -6.36
C VAL A 415 -23.50 11.40 -6.33
N GLU A 416 -22.26 10.97 -6.56
CA GLU A 416 -21.82 9.59 -6.29
C GLU A 416 -22.04 9.27 -4.81
N LYS A 417 -23.16 8.61 -4.51
CA LYS A 417 -23.49 8.13 -3.17
C LYS A 417 -22.95 6.71 -3.04
N THR A 418 -22.00 6.51 -2.13
CA THR A 418 -21.56 5.18 -1.70
C THR A 418 -22.48 4.67 -0.58
N HIS A 419 -22.68 3.36 -0.50
CA HIS A 419 -23.42 2.74 0.60
C HIS A 419 -22.80 3.07 1.96
N HIS A 420 -23.63 3.30 2.99
CA HIS A 420 -23.15 3.54 4.36
C HIS A 420 -23.76 2.55 5.35
N PHE A 421 -22.96 1.59 5.83
CA PHE A 421 -23.43 0.49 6.68
C PHE A 421 -24.48 -0.40 5.98
N THR A 422 -24.12 -0.92 4.81
CA THR A 422 -24.86 -2.01 4.15
C THR A 422 -24.15 -3.33 4.47
N LEU A 423 -24.86 -4.30 5.04
CA LEU A 423 -24.29 -5.56 5.54
C LEU A 423 -24.82 -6.75 4.74
N LEU A 424 -23.90 -7.52 4.17
CA LEU A 424 -24.13 -8.66 3.27
C LEU A 424 -23.62 -9.94 3.91
N ASP A 425 -24.27 -11.07 3.63
CA ASP A 425 -23.79 -12.42 3.94
C ASP A 425 -23.51 -13.18 2.63
N GLY A 426 -22.42 -13.95 2.59
CA GLY A 426 -21.94 -14.57 1.37
C GLY A 426 -20.69 -15.42 1.55
N GLU A 427 -20.18 -15.94 0.44
CA GLU A 427 -19.09 -16.91 0.41
C GLU A 427 -18.05 -16.57 -0.65
N MET A 428 -16.79 -16.56 -0.24
CA MET A 428 -15.65 -16.34 -1.11
C MET A 428 -15.21 -17.68 -1.71
N ILE A 429 -15.35 -17.83 -3.01
CA ILE A 429 -14.85 -18.97 -3.79
C ILE A 429 -13.65 -18.56 -4.65
N ILE A 430 -12.96 -19.57 -5.20
CA ILE A 430 -11.92 -19.40 -6.22
C ILE A 430 -12.43 -20.07 -7.50
N ASP A 431 -12.65 -19.26 -8.53
CA ASP A 431 -12.96 -19.72 -9.88
C ASP A 431 -11.63 -19.98 -10.62
N THR A 432 -11.45 -21.16 -11.22
CA THR A 432 -10.37 -21.39 -12.20
C THR A 432 -10.92 -21.15 -13.60
N MET A 433 -10.39 -20.14 -14.31
CA MET A 433 -10.82 -19.81 -15.67
C MET A 433 -10.42 -20.94 -16.65
N PRO A 434 -11.34 -21.54 -17.44
CA PRO A 434 -11.03 -22.72 -18.25
C PRO A 434 -9.86 -22.52 -19.23
N ASP A 435 -9.85 -21.40 -19.94
CA ASP A 435 -8.94 -21.16 -21.06
C ASP A 435 -7.53 -20.77 -20.61
N SER A 436 -7.42 -20.00 -19.52
CA SER A 436 -6.16 -19.45 -19.03
C SER A 436 -5.59 -20.17 -17.81
N GLN A 437 -6.36 -21.07 -17.17
CA GLN A 437 -6.08 -21.66 -15.84
C GLN A 437 -5.84 -20.67 -14.68
N LYS A 438 -5.89 -19.36 -14.97
CA LYS A 438 -5.85 -18.27 -14.00
C LYS A 438 -6.96 -18.45 -12.94
N GLN A 439 -6.55 -18.42 -11.68
CA GLN A 439 -7.47 -18.39 -10.55
C GLN A 439 -7.94 -16.96 -10.27
N GLU A 440 -9.24 -16.77 -10.05
CA GLU A 440 -9.83 -15.49 -9.66
C GLU A 440 -10.80 -15.69 -8.50
N ARG A 441 -10.74 -14.81 -7.50
CA ARG A 441 -11.69 -14.85 -6.38
C ARG A 441 -13.04 -14.28 -6.77
N ARG A 442 -14.10 -14.88 -6.23
CA ARG A 442 -15.46 -14.38 -6.37
C ARG A 442 -16.24 -14.48 -5.06
N TYR A 443 -16.90 -13.39 -4.69
CA TYR A 443 -17.76 -13.31 -3.51
C TYR A 443 -19.23 -13.48 -3.90
N LEU A 444 -19.77 -14.67 -3.63
CA LEU A 444 -21.17 -15.00 -3.85
C LEU A 444 -22.00 -14.42 -2.70
N ILE A 445 -22.83 -13.40 -2.96
CA ILE A 445 -23.75 -12.85 -1.96
C ILE A 445 -24.99 -13.75 -1.90
N TYR A 446 -25.34 -14.20 -0.69
CA TYR A 446 -26.50 -15.06 -0.44
C TYR A 446 -27.68 -14.30 0.19
N ASP A 447 -27.41 -13.30 1.03
CA ASP A 447 -28.46 -12.56 1.75
C ASP A 447 -28.01 -11.14 2.15
N LEU A 448 -28.99 -10.30 2.46
CA LEU A 448 -28.84 -8.89 2.79
C LEU A 448 -29.37 -8.65 4.20
N MET A 449 -28.50 -8.27 5.13
CA MET A 449 -28.85 -8.10 6.54
C MET A 449 -29.25 -6.66 6.88
N ALA A 450 -28.59 -5.67 6.25
CA ALA A 450 -28.92 -4.26 6.39
C ALA A 450 -28.60 -3.49 5.10
N VAL A 451 -29.39 -2.45 4.80
CA VAL A 451 -29.13 -1.48 3.72
C VAL A 451 -29.07 -0.09 4.32
N ASN A 452 -27.96 0.61 4.09
CA ASN A 452 -27.78 2.01 4.49
C ASN A 452 -28.21 2.29 5.94
N GLN A 453 -27.60 1.57 6.90
CA GLN A 453 -27.90 1.52 8.34
C GLN A 453 -29.23 0.83 8.74
N VAL A 454 -30.16 0.63 7.82
CA VAL A 454 -31.47 0.03 8.12
C VAL A 454 -31.38 -1.49 8.11
N SER A 455 -31.57 -2.13 9.28
CA SER A 455 -31.70 -3.58 9.38
C SER A 455 -32.95 -4.08 8.65
N VAL A 456 -32.80 -5.16 7.88
CA VAL A 456 -33.88 -5.79 7.10
C VAL A 456 -34.12 -7.24 7.48
N ILE A 457 -33.45 -7.76 8.51
CA ILE A 457 -33.44 -9.19 8.89
C ILE A 457 -34.83 -9.80 9.17
N GLU A 458 -35.81 -8.97 9.56
CA GLU A 458 -37.18 -9.39 9.84
C GLU A 458 -38.07 -9.49 8.58
N ARG A 459 -37.63 -8.94 7.45
CA ARG A 459 -38.33 -9.10 6.17
C ARG A 459 -38.20 -10.54 5.66
N PRO A 460 -39.21 -11.08 4.96
CA PRO A 460 -39.07 -12.33 4.22
C PRO A 460 -37.87 -12.33 3.27
N PHE A 461 -37.20 -13.48 3.11
CA PHE A 461 -36.00 -13.61 2.27
C PHE A 461 -36.21 -13.09 0.83
N TYR A 462 -37.37 -13.36 0.21
CA TYR A 462 -37.66 -12.91 -1.15
C TYR A 462 -37.68 -11.37 -1.29
N GLU A 463 -38.04 -10.63 -0.23
CA GLU A 463 -37.94 -9.16 -0.21
C GLU A 463 -36.48 -8.72 -0.10
N ARG A 464 -35.70 -9.35 0.79
CA ARG A 464 -34.27 -9.06 0.98
C ARG A 464 -33.47 -9.33 -0.29
N TRP A 465 -33.77 -10.43 -0.98
CA TRP A 465 -33.22 -10.76 -2.30
C TRP A 465 -33.55 -9.68 -3.34
N LYS A 466 -34.82 -9.26 -3.42
CA LYS A 466 -35.23 -8.19 -4.35
C LYS A 466 -34.54 -6.85 -4.03
N MET A 467 -34.34 -6.54 -2.75
CA MET A 467 -33.59 -5.37 -2.31
C MET A 467 -32.10 -5.48 -2.65
N LEU A 468 -31.49 -6.65 -2.48
CA LEU A 468 -30.10 -6.91 -2.84
C LEU A 468 -29.85 -6.64 -4.33
N GLU A 469 -30.71 -7.21 -5.18
CA GLU A 469 -30.65 -7.03 -6.62
C GLU A 469 -30.76 -5.54 -7.00
N LYS A 470 -31.80 -4.85 -6.50
CA LYS A 470 -32.12 -3.47 -6.89
C LYS A 470 -31.20 -2.39 -6.30
N GLU A 471 -30.69 -2.59 -5.10
CA GLU A 471 -29.94 -1.57 -4.38
C GLU A 471 -28.42 -1.79 -4.39
N VAL A 472 -27.93 -3.02 -4.66
CA VAL A 472 -26.49 -3.34 -4.62
C VAL A 472 -25.98 -3.91 -5.96
N ILE A 473 -26.66 -4.90 -6.54
CA ILE A 473 -26.17 -5.63 -7.72
C ILE A 473 -26.38 -4.81 -9.01
N GLU A 474 -27.61 -4.35 -9.28
CA GLU A 474 -27.92 -3.55 -10.47
C GLU A 474 -27.10 -2.25 -10.56
N PRO A 475 -26.97 -1.43 -9.49
CA PRO A 475 -26.16 -0.21 -9.55
C PRO A 475 -24.67 -0.48 -9.83
N ARG A 476 -24.09 -1.50 -9.17
CA ARG A 476 -22.71 -1.93 -9.40
C ARG A 476 -22.48 -2.39 -10.84
N ASN A 477 -23.39 -3.20 -11.37
CA ASN A 477 -23.30 -3.71 -12.74
C ASN A 477 -23.47 -2.60 -13.79
N TYR A 478 -24.40 -1.66 -13.56
CA TYR A 478 -24.62 -0.51 -14.42
C TYR A 478 -23.38 0.41 -14.48
N GLU A 479 -22.80 0.75 -13.32
CA GLU A 479 -21.57 1.53 -13.27
C GLU A 479 -20.40 0.81 -13.97
N ARG A 480 -20.19 -0.48 -13.67
CA ARG A 480 -19.16 -1.30 -14.33
C ARG A 480 -19.30 -1.32 -15.85
N GLN A 481 -20.52 -1.47 -16.36
CA GLN A 481 -20.78 -1.52 -17.80
C GLN A 481 -20.55 -0.16 -18.47
N ASN A 482 -20.98 0.94 -17.83
CA ASN A 482 -20.71 2.30 -18.31
C ASN A 482 -19.21 2.64 -18.31
N VAL A 483 -18.49 2.25 -17.26
CA VAL A 483 -17.04 2.44 -17.16
C VAL A 483 -16.32 1.65 -18.25
N TYR A 484 -16.68 0.39 -18.47
CA TYR A 484 -16.09 -0.45 -19.52
C TYR A 484 -16.36 0.08 -20.95
N GLN A 485 -17.53 0.67 -21.19
CA GLN A 485 -17.88 1.30 -22.47
C GLN A 485 -17.28 2.71 -22.64
N SER A 486 -16.73 3.32 -21.58
CA SER A 486 -16.05 4.60 -21.68
C SER A 486 -14.75 4.48 -22.48
N ARG A 487 -14.48 5.46 -23.36
CA ARG A 487 -13.19 5.57 -24.05
C ARG A 487 -12.02 5.78 -23.07
N ASN A 488 -12.31 6.41 -21.94
CA ASN A 488 -11.37 6.64 -20.85
C ASN A 488 -12.00 6.12 -19.54
N PRO A 489 -11.86 4.82 -19.23
CA PRO A 489 -12.31 4.27 -17.96
C PRO A 489 -11.50 4.89 -16.81
N TYR A 490 -12.17 5.54 -15.87
CA TYR A 490 -11.50 6.17 -14.73
C TYR A 490 -11.13 5.16 -13.65
N TYR A 491 -11.94 4.11 -13.46
CA TYR A 491 -11.78 3.04 -12.46
C TYR A 491 -11.64 1.67 -13.14
N ARG A 492 -10.89 0.74 -12.54
CA ARG A 492 -10.62 -0.61 -13.04
C ARG A 492 -11.18 -1.68 -12.11
N TYR A 493 -12.35 -2.21 -12.43
CA TYR A 493 -12.99 -3.30 -11.66
C TYR A 493 -12.22 -4.62 -11.74
N ASP A 494 -11.44 -4.82 -12.80
CA ASP A 494 -10.54 -5.95 -13.03
C ASP A 494 -9.37 -6.04 -12.02
N LEU A 495 -9.07 -4.93 -11.32
CA LEU A 495 -8.04 -4.88 -10.28
C LEU A 495 -8.58 -5.02 -8.86
N GLU A 496 -9.90 -5.14 -8.68
CA GLU A 496 -10.47 -5.40 -7.36
C GLU A 496 -10.03 -6.78 -6.83
N PRO A 497 -9.87 -6.93 -5.50
CA PRO A 497 -9.31 -8.16 -4.90
C PRO A 497 -10.18 -9.42 -5.12
N PHE A 498 -11.43 -9.25 -5.56
CA PHE A 498 -12.35 -10.32 -5.95
C PHE A 498 -13.52 -9.76 -6.76
N ARG A 499 -14.11 -10.63 -7.60
CA ARG A 499 -15.36 -10.37 -8.32
C ARG A 499 -16.57 -10.55 -7.39
N VAL A 500 -17.73 -10.06 -7.80
CA VAL A 500 -19.05 -10.27 -7.16
C VAL A 500 -19.99 -10.83 -8.22
#